data_AF-A0A2R3JL99-F1
#
_entry.id   AF-A0A2R3JL99-F1
#
_cell.length_a   1.000
_cell.length_b   1.000
_cell.length_c   1.000
_cell.angle_alpha   90.00
_cell.angle_beta   90.00
_cell.angle_gamma   90.00
#
_symmetry.space_group_name_H-M   'P 1'
#
loop_
_entity.id
_entity.type
_entity.pdbx_description
1 polymer ?
#
loop_
_entity_poly.entity_id
_entity_poly.type
_entity_poly.pdbx_seq_one_letter_code
_entity_poly.pdbx_strand_id
1 'polypeptide(L)'
;MLFVSGLGLILLIIGAIFFFIDYAKGTHKKLSYILMAIGLIIAIGGYFGNTYQIKQEQIRQAKIEKNKEKTFASNYSNIRYYTYTTGIKAEKIGDKLTSVWHDAIWNDNGVTVDGKSYTDFNKAIEAQYAVYTSEGTIDKMDTALSHLESTYATLKQNVTNKNETKLADAKKAVKDAKKFVNLVENPSGNYSTFSDNISEADANLSDDL
;
A
#
# COMPACT_ATOMS: atom_id res chain seq x y z
N MET A 1 4.69 -35.26 -5.71
CA MET A 1 3.99 -36.40 -5.05
C MET A 1 2.99 -37.14 -5.96
N LEU A 2 2.36 -36.53 -6.96
CA LEU A 2 1.55 -37.25 -7.99
C LEU A 2 2.33 -38.39 -8.68
N PHE A 3 3.62 -38.19 -8.91
CA PHE A 3 4.51 -39.23 -9.46
C PHE A 3 4.62 -40.47 -8.57
N VAL A 4 4.54 -40.30 -7.25
CA VAL A 4 4.65 -41.39 -6.26
C VAL A 4 3.35 -42.20 -6.20
N SER A 5 2.17 -41.54 -6.22
CA SER A 5 0.91 -42.28 -6.33
C SER A 5 0.77 -42.99 -7.69
N GLY A 6 1.31 -42.39 -8.76
CA GLY A 6 1.39 -43.02 -10.08
C GLY A 6 2.23 -44.30 -10.10
N LEU A 7 3.39 -44.31 -9.43
CA LEU A 7 4.23 -45.51 -9.26
C LEU A 7 3.51 -46.60 -8.45
N GLY A 8 2.76 -46.22 -7.41
CA GLY A 8 1.94 -47.16 -6.63
C GLY A 8 0.84 -47.83 -7.45
N LEU A 9 0.17 -47.07 -8.33
CA LEU A 9 -0.83 -47.61 -9.26
C LEU A 9 -0.22 -48.57 -10.30
N ILE A 10 0.97 -48.24 -10.82
CA ILE A 10 1.69 -49.14 -11.75
C ILE A 10 2.06 -50.45 -11.05
N LEU A 11 2.54 -50.41 -9.80
CA LEU A 11 2.83 -51.61 -9.02
C LEU A 11 1.59 -52.45 -8.72
N LEU A 12 0.43 -51.81 -8.48
CA LEU A 12 -0.85 -52.51 -8.34
C LEU A 12 -1.26 -53.23 -9.62
N ILE A 13 -1.13 -52.58 -10.79
CA ILE A 13 -1.43 -53.18 -12.09
C ILE A 13 -0.49 -54.38 -12.36
N ILE A 14 0.81 -54.22 -12.11
CA ILE A 14 1.79 -55.31 -12.26
C ILE A 14 1.46 -56.47 -11.30
N GLY A 15 1.16 -56.18 -10.04
CA GLY A 15 0.77 -57.19 -9.05
C GLY A 15 -0.51 -57.93 -9.44
N ALA A 16 -1.50 -57.24 -10.00
CA ALA A 16 -2.73 -57.86 -10.50
C ALA A 16 -2.49 -58.77 -11.71
N ILE A 17 -1.63 -58.36 -12.65
CA ILE A 17 -1.25 -59.20 -13.81
C ILE A 17 -0.57 -60.49 -13.32
N PHE A 18 0.40 -60.39 -12.42
CA PHE A 18 1.06 -61.56 -11.84
C PHE A 18 0.08 -62.44 -11.06
N PHE A 19 -0.91 -61.86 -10.38
CA PHE A 19 -1.94 -62.62 -9.68
C PHE A 19 -2.75 -63.50 -10.63
N PHE A 20 -3.19 -62.96 -11.77
CA PHE A 20 -3.94 -63.73 -12.78
C PHE A 20 -3.08 -64.81 -13.44
N ILE A 21 -1.79 -64.54 -13.68
CA ILE A 21 -0.84 -65.51 -14.21
C ILE A 21 -0.61 -66.66 -13.22
N ASP A 22 -0.35 -66.35 -11.95
CA ASP A 22 -0.15 -67.34 -10.89
C ASP A 22 -1.42 -68.17 -10.65
N TYR A 23 -2.58 -67.53 -10.72
CA TYR A 23 -3.87 -68.20 -10.64
C TYR A 23 -4.06 -69.23 -11.76
N ALA A 24 -3.73 -68.87 -13.00
CA ALA A 24 -3.84 -69.77 -14.15
C ALA A 24 -2.81 -70.91 -14.11
N LYS A 25 -1.62 -70.69 -13.54
CA LYS A 25 -0.53 -71.68 -13.46
C LYS A 25 -0.56 -72.58 -12.22
N GLY A 26 -1.45 -72.32 -11.26
CA GLY A 26 -1.53 -73.08 -10.00
C GLY A 26 -0.33 -72.86 -9.06
N THR A 27 0.46 -71.80 -9.27
CA THR A 27 1.64 -71.45 -8.48
C THR A 27 1.27 -70.68 -7.21
N HIS A 28 2.18 -70.64 -6.23
CA HIS A 28 1.96 -69.90 -4.98
C HIS A 28 1.94 -68.38 -5.21
N LYS A 29 0.80 -67.74 -4.89
CA LYS A 29 0.50 -66.32 -5.16
C LYS A 29 1.21 -65.31 -4.23
N LYS A 30 2.24 -65.73 -3.49
CA LYS A 30 2.87 -64.93 -2.42
C LYS A 30 3.44 -63.61 -2.95
N LEU A 31 4.12 -63.66 -4.10
CA LEU A 31 4.75 -62.48 -4.72
C LEU A 31 3.70 -61.46 -5.20
N SER A 32 2.64 -61.95 -5.84
CA SER A 32 1.52 -61.14 -6.32
C SER A 32 0.83 -60.36 -5.20
N TYR A 33 0.58 -61.01 -4.05
CA TYR A 33 0.02 -60.34 -2.88
C TYR A 33 0.97 -59.28 -2.28
N ILE A 34 2.27 -59.56 -2.22
CA ILE A 34 3.26 -58.60 -1.70
C ILE A 34 3.32 -57.35 -2.59
N LEU A 35 3.36 -57.52 -3.91
CA LEU A 35 3.40 -56.40 -4.87
C LEU A 35 2.15 -55.53 -4.78
N MET A 36 0.96 -56.14 -4.68
CA MET A 36 -0.29 -55.39 -4.50
C MET A 36 -0.32 -54.64 -3.17
N ALA A 37 0.13 -55.25 -2.06
CA ALA A 37 0.16 -54.61 -0.74
C ALA A 37 1.10 -53.38 -0.73
N ILE A 38 2.30 -53.51 -1.32
CA ILE A 38 3.26 -52.41 -1.43
C ILE A 38 2.71 -51.29 -2.33
N GLY A 39 2.14 -51.64 -3.48
CA GLY A 39 1.53 -50.67 -4.39
C GLY A 39 0.40 -49.87 -3.74
N LEU A 40 -0.44 -50.54 -2.95
CA LEU A 40 -1.52 -49.90 -2.19
C LEU A 40 -1.00 -48.90 -1.15
N ILE A 41 0.02 -49.27 -0.37
CA ILE A 41 0.63 -48.40 0.64
C ILE A 41 1.25 -47.15 -0.02
N ILE A 42 1.96 -47.32 -1.14
CA ILE A 42 2.59 -46.21 -1.87
C ILE A 42 1.52 -45.29 -2.48
N ALA A 43 0.44 -45.83 -3.05
CA ALA A 43 -0.65 -45.05 -3.62
C ALA A 43 -1.38 -44.21 -2.56
N ILE A 44 -1.71 -44.83 -1.42
CA ILE A 44 -2.36 -44.18 -0.27
C ILE A 44 -1.45 -43.11 0.32
N GLY A 45 -0.18 -43.43 0.60
CA GLY A 45 0.79 -42.49 1.16
C GLY A 45 1.05 -41.28 0.23
N GLY A 46 1.17 -41.52 -1.08
CA GLY A 46 1.34 -40.46 -2.07
C GLY A 46 0.14 -39.51 -2.17
N TYR A 47 -1.09 -40.05 -2.07
CA TYR A 47 -2.33 -39.26 -2.09
C TYR A 47 -2.50 -38.41 -0.83
N PHE A 48 -2.35 -39.01 0.36
CA PHE A 48 -2.48 -38.29 1.63
C PHE A 48 -1.36 -37.26 1.85
N GLY A 49 -0.12 -37.57 1.44
CA GLY A 49 0.99 -36.60 1.50
C GLY A 49 0.74 -35.37 0.63
N ASN A 50 0.22 -35.56 -0.59
CA ASN A 50 -0.05 -34.45 -1.51
C ASN A 50 -1.19 -33.55 -1.00
N THR A 51 -2.29 -34.16 -0.57
CA THR A 51 -3.43 -33.42 0.00
C THR A 51 -3.04 -32.65 1.27
N TYR A 52 -2.17 -33.22 2.12
CA TYR A 52 -1.63 -32.53 3.28
C TYR A 52 -0.74 -31.33 2.91
N GLN A 53 0.14 -31.46 1.91
CA GLN A 53 0.95 -30.35 1.41
C GLN A 53 0.11 -29.23 0.79
N ILE A 54 -0.89 -29.57 -0.03
CA ILE A 54 -1.82 -28.58 -0.62
C ILE A 54 -2.57 -27.84 0.49
N LYS A 55 -3.09 -28.56 1.49
CA LYS A 55 -3.81 -27.95 2.61
C LYS A 55 -2.90 -27.03 3.44
N GLN A 56 -1.65 -27.44 3.70
CA GLN A 56 -0.67 -26.59 4.37
C GLN A 56 -0.35 -25.32 3.57
N GLU A 57 -0.17 -25.45 2.25
CA GLU A 57 0.08 -24.32 1.37
C GLU A 57 -1.11 -23.36 1.35
N GLN A 58 -2.34 -23.87 1.26
CA GLN A 58 -3.55 -23.05 1.36
C GLN A 58 -3.64 -22.31 2.71
N ILE A 59 -3.35 -22.99 3.82
CA ILE A 59 -3.31 -22.35 5.15
C ILE A 59 -2.24 -21.27 5.20
N ARG A 60 -1.06 -21.52 4.62
CA ARG A 60 0.04 -20.55 4.54
C ARG A 60 -0.36 -19.31 3.73
N GLN A 61 -0.95 -19.50 2.56
CA GLN A 61 -1.42 -18.41 1.71
C GLN A 61 -2.55 -17.61 2.37
N ALA A 62 -3.51 -18.29 3.00
CA ALA A 62 -4.57 -17.63 3.77
C ALA A 62 -4.00 -16.81 4.94
N LYS A 63 -2.94 -17.29 5.60
CA LYS A 63 -2.24 -16.53 6.66
C LYS A 63 -1.51 -15.31 6.10
N ILE A 64 -0.85 -15.44 4.96
CA ILE A 64 -0.18 -14.32 4.27
C ILE A 64 -1.21 -13.26 3.88
N GLU A 65 -2.30 -13.68 3.23
CA GLU A 65 -3.40 -12.79 2.84
C GLU A 65 -3.97 -12.08 4.06
N LYS A 66 -4.29 -12.82 5.13
CA LYS A 66 -4.79 -12.23 6.38
C LYS A 66 -3.82 -11.22 6.99
N ASN A 67 -2.51 -11.48 6.92
CA ASN A 67 -1.51 -10.55 7.41
C ASN A 67 -1.43 -9.30 6.52
N LYS A 68 -1.48 -9.44 5.20
CA LYS A 68 -1.55 -8.30 4.26
C LYS A 68 -2.76 -7.44 4.53
N GLU A 69 -3.94 -8.05 4.67
CA GLU A 69 -5.19 -7.38 5.01
C GLU A 69 -5.10 -6.58 6.31
N LYS A 70 -4.53 -7.18 7.35
CA LYS A 70 -4.33 -6.50 8.64
C LYS A 70 -3.39 -5.31 8.51
N THR A 71 -2.25 -5.50 7.83
CA THR A 71 -1.28 -4.42 7.58
C THR A 71 -1.90 -3.31 6.73
N PHE A 72 -2.68 -3.66 5.71
CA PHE A 72 -3.39 -2.72 4.87
C PHE A 72 -4.37 -1.89 5.70
N ALA A 73 -5.26 -2.53 6.47
CA ALA A 73 -6.24 -1.84 7.30
C ALA A 73 -5.59 -0.87 8.29
N SER A 74 -4.49 -1.28 8.94
CA SER A 74 -3.78 -0.40 9.88
C SER A 74 -3.17 0.82 9.20
N ASN A 75 -2.55 0.65 8.02
CA ASN A 75 -1.93 1.75 7.30
C ASN A 75 -2.96 2.63 6.58
N TYR A 76 -4.12 2.09 6.24
CA TYR A 76 -5.18 2.87 5.58
C TYR A 76 -5.73 3.94 6.52
N SER A 77 -5.91 3.63 7.81
CA SER A 77 -6.24 4.64 8.82
C SER A 77 -5.17 5.72 8.95
N ASN A 78 -3.90 5.36 8.77
CA ASN A 78 -2.79 6.31 8.83
C ASN A 78 -2.74 7.23 7.61
N ILE A 79 -3.22 6.82 6.44
CA ILE A 79 -3.37 7.71 5.27
C ILE A 79 -4.21 8.91 5.66
N ARG A 80 -5.41 8.70 6.19
CA ARG A 80 -6.31 9.79 6.60
C ARG A 80 -5.64 10.73 7.59
N TYR A 81 -4.95 10.20 8.60
CA TYR A 81 -4.24 10.99 9.59
C TYR A 81 -3.13 11.86 8.98
N TYR A 82 -2.28 11.28 8.13
CA TYR A 82 -1.17 12.02 7.53
C TYR A 82 -1.63 12.96 6.41
N THR A 83 -2.68 12.63 5.66
CA THR A 83 -3.34 13.53 4.72
C THR A 83 -3.86 14.77 5.45
N TYR A 84 -4.63 14.58 6.52
CA TYR A 84 -5.15 15.68 7.34
C TYR A 84 -4.03 16.53 7.94
N THR A 85 -2.99 15.89 8.49
CA THR A 85 -1.86 16.59 9.10
C THR A 85 -1.06 17.40 8.07
N THR A 86 -0.90 16.87 6.85
CA THR A 86 -0.25 17.57 5.74
C THR A 86 -1.11 18.74 5.27
N GLY A 87 -2.41 18.51 5.10
CA GLY A 87 -3.40 19.52 4.71
C GLY A 87 -3.39 20.74 5.63
N ILE A 88 -3.57 20.55 6.94
CA ILE A 88 -3.55 21.66 7.91
C ILE A 88 -2.26 22.48 7.87
N LYS A 89 -1.12 21.81 7.66
CA LYS A 89 0.16 22.52 7.58
C LYS A 89 0.25 23.34 6.30
N ALA A 90 -0.15 22.75 5.17
CA ALA A 90 -0.19 23.44 3.88
C ALA A 90 -1.19 24.60 3.91
N GLU A 91 -2.41 24.39 4.39
CA GLU A 91 -3.44 25.42 4.59
C GLU A 91 -2.91 26.58 5.42
N LYS A 92 -2.32 26.31 6.59
CA LYS A 92 -1.75 27.35 7.45
C LYS A 92 -0.67 28.18 6.76
N ILE A 93 0.17 27.55 5.92
CA ILE A 93 1.18 28.26 5.13
C ILE A 93 0.51 29.07 4.02
N GLY A 94 -0.39 28.45 3.26
CA GLY A 94 -1.12 29.06 2.15
C GLY A 94 -1.94 30.28 2.57
N ASP A 95 -2.68 30.19 3.66
CA ASP A 95 -3.46 31.28 4.23
C ASP A 95 -2.57 32.44 4.66
N LYS A 96 -1.44 32.13 5.31
CA LYS A 96 -0.51 33.16 5.76
C LYS A 96 0.19 33.83 4.59
N LEU A 97 0.59 33.09 3.56
CA LEU A 97 1.14 33.67 2.33
C LEU A 97 0.10 34.53 1.62
N THR A 98 -1.16 34.07 1.53
CA THR A 98 -2.27 34.85 0.95
C THR A 98 -2.49 36.15 1.72
N SER A 99 -2.50 36.11 3.06
CA SER A 99 -2.58 37.31 3.90
C SER A 99 -1.39 38.24 3.71
N VAL A 100 -0.15 37.72 3.69
CA VAL A 100 1.06 38.54 3.48
C VAL A 100 1.03 39.21 2.11
N TRP A 101 0.61 38.49 1.08
CA TRP A 101 0.48 39.00 -0.27
C TRP A 101 -0.60 40.08 -0.35
N HIS A 102 -1.76 39.83 0.26
CA HIS A 102 -2.86 40.79 0.33
C HIS A 102 -2.41 42.09 1.01
N ASP A 103 -1.84 41.98 2.22
CA ASP A 103 -1.50 43.15 3.03
C ASP A 103 -0.36 43.96 2.40
N ALA A 104 0.57 43.33 1.67
CA ALA A 104 1.60 44.04 0.92
C ALA A 104 1.03 44.91 -0.23
N ILE A 105 -0.14 44.55 -0.79
CA ILE A 105 -0.77 45.26 -1.92
C ILE A 105 -1.77 46.31 -1.44
N TRP A 106 -2.63 45.96 -0.48
CA TRP A 106 -3.83 46.74 -0.15
C TRP A 106 -3.76 47.46 1.20
N ASN A 107 -2.77 47.17 2.06
CA ASN A 107 -2.59 47.91 3.31
C ASN A 107 -1.68 49.12 3.07
N ASP A 108 -2.11 50.31 3.51
CA ASP A 108 -1.37 51.56 3.34
C ASP A 108 0.04 51.52 3.94
N ASN A 109 0.23 50.76 5.02
CA ASN A 109 1.52 50.56 5.69
C ASN A 109 2.26 49.30 5.22
N GLY A 110 1.71 48.57 4.25
CA GLY A 110 2.17 47.26 3.83
C GLY A 110 1.99 46.18 4.92
N VAL A 111 2.81 45.15 4.85
CA VAL A 111 2.81 44.03 5.79
C VAL A 111 4.09 44.00 6.62
N THR A 112 3.97 43.70 7.91
CA THR A 112 5.15 43.48 8.78
C THR A 112 5.47 41.99 8.88
N VAL A 113 6.69 41.62 8.48
CA VAL A 113 7.25 40.27 8.61
C VAL A 113 8.57 40.37 9.37
N ASP A 114 8.70 39.61 10.46
CA ASP A 114 9.89 39.61 11.33
C ASP A 114 10.35 41.02 11.75
N GLY A 115 9.39 41.86 12.14
CA GLY A 115 9.64 43.24 12.59
C GLY A 115 9.99 44.25 11.50
N LYS A 116 9.98 43.86 10.21
CA LYS A 116 10.22 44.75 9.08
C LYS A 116 8.97 44.91 8.23
N SER A 117 8.70 46.13 7.75
CA SER A 117 7.54 46.43 6.90
C SER A 117 7.90 46.34 5.41
N TYR A 118 6.99 45.76 4.63
CA TYR A 118 7.14 45.51 3.20
C TYR A 118 5.90 45.99 2.45
N THR A 119 6.10 46.83 1.43
CA THR A 119 5.07 47.25 0.47
C THR A 119 5.26 46.63 -0.92
N ASP A 120 6.34 45.84 -1.08
CA ASP A 120 6.56 45.00 -2.26
C ASP A 120 6.22 43.56 -1.87
N PHE A 121 5.24 42.98 -2.56
CA PHE A 121 4.74 41.65 -2.23
C PHE A 121 5.78 40.55 -2.44
N ASN A 122 6.67 40.65 -3.44
CA ASN A 122 7.70 39.63 -3.66
C ASN A 122 8.68 39.61 -2.49
N LYS A 123 9.09 40.79 -2.03
CA LYS A 123 9.97 40.92 -0.85
C LYS A 123 9.28 40.44 0.43
N ALA A 124 7.99 40.72 0.59
CA ALA A 124 7.21 40.27 1.74
C ALA A 124 7.11 38.73 1.80
N ILE A 125 6.86 38.09 0.65
CA ILE A 125 6.81 36.63 0.53
C ILE A 125 8.19 36.01 0.78
N GLU A 126 9.25 36.55 0.20
CA GLU A 126 10.63 36.09 0.46
C GLU A 126 10.99 36.18 1.95
N ALA A 127 10.65 37.30 2.60
CA ALA A 127 10.85 37.46 4.03
C ALA A 127 10.02 36.44 4.85
N GLN A 128 8.80 36.14 4.43
CA GLN A 128 7.95 35.15 5.11
C GLN A 128 8.51 33.73 4.96
N TYR A 129 9.09 33.38 3.81
CA TYR A 129 9.81 32.12 3.65
C TYR A 129 11.05 32.03 4.54
N ALA A 130 11.81 33.12 4.68
CA ALA A 130 12.96 33.12 5.59
C ALA A 130 12.55 32.81 7.04
N VAL A 131 11.39 33.31 7.50
CA VAL A 131 10.79 32.94 8.79
C VAL A 131 10.42 31.47 8.82
N TYR A 132 9.80 30.93 7.77
CA TYR A 132 9.47 29.50 7.74
C TYR A 132 10.68 28.58 7.74
N THR A 133 11.75 28.97 7.04
CA THR A 133 13.02 28.24 7.05
C THR A 133 13.64 28.26 8.44
N SER A 134 13.66 29.41 9.13
CA SER A 134 14.24 29.51 10.48
C SER A 134 13.44 28.73 11.54
N GLU A 135 12.11 28.65 11.39
CA GLU A 135 11.22 27.91 12.29
C GLU A 135 11.05 26.42 11.94
N GLY A 136 11.60 25.97 10.80
CA GLY A 136 11.42 24.63 10.25
C GLY A 136 9.95 24.33 9.91
N THR A 137 9.19 25.34 9.50
CA THR A 137 7.75 25.21 9.22
C THR A 137 7.51 24.39 7.94
N ILE A 138 8.29 24.64 6.88
CA ILE A 138 8.27 23.84 5.64
C ILE A 138 8.73 22.40 5.93
N ASP A 139 9.87 22.22 6.63
CA ASP A 139 10.39 20.90 6.98
C ASP A 139 9.37 20.01 7.72
N LYS A 140 8.56 20.60 8.61
CA LYS A 140 7.50 19.88 9.35
C LYS A 140 6.35 19.45 8.44
N MET A 141 6.05 20.23 7.40
CA MET A 141 5.08 19.87 6.36
C MET A 141 5.62 18.74 5.48
N ASP A 142 6.87 18.86 5.01
CA ASP A 142 7.52 17.85 4.17
C ASP A 142 7.69 16.52 4.89
N THR A 143 7.99 16.57 6.18
CA THR A 143 8.04 15.38 7.03
C THR A 143 6.67 14.70 7.09
N ALA A 144 5.58 15.46 7.22
CA ALA A 144 4.22 14.90 7.22
C ALA A 144 3.87 14.28 5.86
N LEU A 145 4.22 14.95 4.75
CA LEU A 145 4.06 14.43 3.40
C LEU A 145 4.88 13.14 3.18
N SER A 146 6.13 13.11 3.65
CA SER A 146 7.01 11.94 3.56
C SER A 146 6.42 10.74 4.31
N HIS A 147 5.82 10.96 5.48
CA HIS A 147 5.10 9.91 6.21
C HIS A 147 3.86 9.41 5.45
N LEU A 148 3.11 10.32 4.82
CA LEU A 148 1.98 9.96 3.97
C LEU A 148 2.41 9.08 2.79
N GLU A 149 3.47 9.48 2.06
CA GLU A 149 4.02 8.72 0.94
C GLU A 149 4.53 7.34 1.35
N SER A 150 5.25 7.26 2.47
CA SER A 150 5.76 6.00 3.01
C SER A 150 4.63 5.05 3.44
N THR A 151 3.58 5.60 4.04
CA THR A 151 2.37 4.85 4.39
C THR A 151 1.68 4.30 3.13
N TYR A 152 1.57 5.11 2.08
CA TYR A 152 1.02 4.67 0.79
C TYR A 152 1.86 3.59 0.12
N ALA A 153 3.20 3.70 0.16
CA ALA A 153 4.09 2.65 -0.34
C ALA A 153 3.86 1.31 0.38
N THR A 154 3.65 1.37 1.70
CA THR A 154 3.31 0.18 2.50
C THR A 154 1.95 -0.41 2.13
N LEU A 155 0.93 0.42 1.89
CA LEU A 155 -0.37 -0.05 1.39
C LEU A 155 -0.25 -0.77 0.06
N LYS A 156 0.51 -0.21 -0.89
CA LYS A 156 0.70 -0.78 -2.22
C LYS A 156 1.32 -2.19 -2.16
N GLN A 157 2.24 -2.44 -1.22
CA GLN A 157 2.86 -3.76 -1.05
C GLN A 157 1.91 -4.80 -0.41
N ASN A 158 0.89 -4.33 0.32
CA ASN A 158 -0.04 -5.17 1.07
C ASN A 158 -1.45 -5.17 0.47
N VAL A 159 -1.62 -4.67 -0.75
CA VAL A 159 -2.90 -4.70 -1.44
C VAL A 159 -3.31 -6.14 -1.77
N THR A 160 -4.61 -6.35 -1.71
CA THR A 160 -5.32 -7.57 -2.07
C THR A 160 -6.51 -7.17 -2.95
N ASN A 161 -7.13 -8.15 -3.61
CA ASN A 161 -8.30 -7.90 -4.47
C ASN A 161 -9.47 -7.23 -3.73
N LYS A 162 -9.52 -7.31 -2.39
CA LYS A 162 -10.59 -6.70 -1.58
C LYS A 162 -10.43 -5.20 -1.39
N ASN A 163 -9.23 -4.68 -1.57
CA ASN A 163 -8.86 -3.32 -1.14
C ASN A 163 -8.34 -2.43 -2.27
N GLU A 164 -8.51 -2.84 -3.53
CA GLU A 164 -8.03 -2.08 -4.69
C GLU A 164 -8.64 -0.68 -4.76
N THR A 165 -9.94 -0.53 -4.49
CA THR A 165 -10.61 0.78 -4.44
C THR A 165 -10.01 1.68 -3.38
N LYS A 166 -9.81 1.15 -2.16
CA LYS A 166 -9.16 1.91 -1.06
C LYS A 166 -7.74 2.32 -1.41
N LEU A 167 -7.00 1.50 -2.15
CA LEU A 167 -5.67 1.89 -2.64
C LEU A 167 -5.75 3.05 -3.64
N ALA A 168 -6.79 3.08 -4.49
CA ALA A 168 -7.03 4.18 -5.41
C ALA A 168 -7.38 5.48 -4.67
N ASP A 169 -8.25 5.41 -3.67
CA ASP A 169 -8.61 6.56 -2.82
C ASP A 169 -7.38 7.11 -2.09
N ALA A 170 -6.58 6.23 -1.48
CA ALA A 170 -5.32 6.63 -0.84
C ALA A 170 -4.32 7.26 -1.82
N LYS A 171 -4.28 6.79 -3.07
CA LYS A 171 -3.44 7.38 -4.12
C LYS A 171 -3.91 8.79 -4.47
N LYS A 172 -5.22 9.03 -4.52
CA LYS A 172 -5.79 10.36 -4.78
C LYS A 172 -5.41 11.32 -3.65
N ALA A 173 -5.63 10.94 -2.40
CA ALA A 173 -5.26 11.74 -1.23
C ALA A 173 -3.76 12.11 -1.21
N VAL A 174 -2.86 11.16 -1.52
CA VAL A 174 -1.42 11.43 -1.62
C VAL A 174 -1.11 12.42 -2.74
N LYS A 175 -1.76 12.27 -3.91
CA LYS A 175 -1.55 13.16 -5.06
C LYS A 175 -2.01 14.58 -4.74
N ASP A 176 -3.17 14.71 -4.12
CA ASP A 176 -3.78 16.02 -3.85
C ASP A 176 -3.02 16.72 -2.70
N ALA A 177 -2.57 15.99 -1.68
CA ALA A 177 -1.65 16.50 -0.66
C ALA A 177 -0.35 17.03 -1.28
N LYS A 178 0.27 16.28 -2.20
CA LYS A 178 1.47 16.74 -2.93
C LYS A 178 1.21 18.01 -3.74
N LYS A 179 0.06 18.08 -4.41
CA LYS A 179 -0.32 19.27 -5.19
C LYS A 179 -0.41 20.49 -4.26
N PHE A 180 -1.03 20.33 -3.08
CA PHE A 180 -1.16 21.42 -2.11
C PHE A 180 0.20 21.85 -1.57
N VAL A 181 1.05 20.90 -1.13
CA VAL A 181 2.42 21.19 -0.69
C VAL A 181 3.21 21.94 -1.76
N ASN A 182 3.19 21.46 -3.01
CA ASN A 182 3.90 22.13 -4.11
C ASN A 182 3.42 23.57 -4.34
N LEU A 183 2.11 23.85 -4.19
CA LEU A 183 1.56 25.19 -4.35
C LEU A 183 2.11 26.16 -3.28
N VAL A 184 2.23 25.71 -2.03
CA VAL A 184 2.70 26.54 -0.93
C VAL A 184 4.22 26.60 -0.81
N GLU A 185 4.97 25.71 -1.47
CA GLU A 185 6.42 25.82 -1.60
C GLU A 185 6.83 26.67 -2.80
N ASN A 186 6.04 26.62 -3.87
CA ASN A 186 6.34 27.28 -5.14
C ASN A 186 5.17 28.18 -5.57
N PRO A 187 4.90 29.26 -4.81
CA PRO A 187 3.82 30.18 -5.13
C PRO A 187 4.10 30.83 -6.47
N SER A 188 3.08 30.88 -7.32
CA SER A 188 3.19 31.43 -8.67
C SER A 188 1.87 32.07 -9.10
N GLY A 189 1.94 32.87 -10.17
CA GLY A 189 0.81 33.64 -10.65
C GLY A 189 0.64 34.97 -9.91
N ASN A 190 -0.59 35.48 -9.92
CA ASN A 190 -0.97 36.69 -9.17
C ASN A 190 -1.75 36.29 -7.90
N TYR A 191 -2.01 37.27 -7.03
CA TYR A 191 -2.75 37.09 -5.79
C TYR A 191 -4.06 36.30 -5.96
N SER A 192 -4.90 36.66 -6.94
CA SER A 192 -6.19 35.99 -7.16
C SER A 192 -5.98 34.52 -7.51
N THR A 193 -5.13 34.25 -8.51
CA THR A 193 -4.86 32.88 -8.96
C THR A 193 -4.24 32.03 -7.86
N PHE A 194 -3.32 32.60 -7.08
CA PHE A 194 -2.72 31.90 -5.95
C PHE A 194 -3.77 31.59 -4.88
N SER A 195 -4.56 32.58 -4.45
CA SER A 195 -5.63 32.40 -3.46
C SER A 195 -6.65 31.36 -3.91
N ASP A 196 -7.10 31.41 -5.17
CA ASP A 196 -8.04 30.44 -5.73
C ASP A 196 -7.45 29.03 -5.72
N ASN A 197 -6.17 28.89 -6.10
CA ASN A 197 -5.48 27.59 -6.08
C ASN A 197 -5.33 27.02 -4.66
N ILE A 198 -5.11 27.87 -3.64
CA ILE A 198 -5.05 27.44 -2.23
C ILE A 198 -6.42 26.94 -1.79
N SER A 199 -7.49 27.70 -2.04
CA SER A 199 -8.85 27.30 -1.69
C SER A 199 -9.30 26.02 -2.43
N GLU A 200 -8.94 25.88 -3.70
CA GLU A 200 -9.24 24.66 -4.48
C GLU A 200 -8.46 23.45 -3.94
N ALA A 201 -7.18 23.63 -3.59
CA ALA A 201 -6.37 22.55 -3.06
C ALA A 201 -6.87 22.08 -1.68
N ASP A 202 -7.28 23.02 -0.82
CA ASP A 202 -7.88 22.73 0.48
C ASP A 202 -9.21 21.97 0.33
N ALA A 203 -10.11 22.46 -0.52
CA ALA A 203 -11.40 21.80 -0.78
C ALA A 203 -11.21 20.37 -1.33
N ASN A 204 -10.32 20.19 -2.32
CA ASN A 204 -10.04 18.88 -2.91
C ASN A 204 -9.48 17.90 -1.87
N LEU A 205 -8.61 18.37 -0.96
CA LEU A 205 -8.02 17.53 0.07
C LEU A 205 -9.02 17.21 1.19
N SER A 206 -9.91 18.13 1.51
CA SER A 206 -11.03 17.90 2.43
C SER A 206 -12.00 16.85 1.91
N ASP A 207 -12.28 16.83 0.60
CA ASP A 207 -13.13 15.83 -0.04
C ASP A 207 -12.51 14.41 -0.02
N ASP A 208 -11.18 14.31 0.14
CA ASP A 208 -10.44 13.05 0.22
C ASP A 208 -10.39 12.43 1.64
N LEU A 209 -10.91 13.12 2.66
CA LEU A 209 -10.87 12.74 4.08
C LEU A 209 -12.18 12.17 4.64
#